data_AF-A0A7W7P3Y8-F1
#
_entry.id   AF-A0A7W7P3Y8-F1
#
_cell.length_a   1.000
_cell.length_b   1.000
_cell.length_c   1.000
_cell.angle_alpha   90.00
_cell.angle_beta   90.00
_cell.angle_gamma   90.00
#
_symmetry.space_group_name_H-M   'P 1'
#
loop_
_entity.id
_entity.type
_entity.pdbx_description
1 polymer ?
#
loop_
_entity_poly.entity_id
_entity_poly.type
_entity_poly.pdbx_seq_one_letter_code
_entity_poly.pdbx_strand_id
1 'polypeptide(L)'
;MKHADLLARLAGTHVVDDAGLPLRVYRGEKAAPAPGHEGMHTLLPSLSFASARIASAYSWADIGEDAWCRAEPSAADAPRVYPVYLDMKNPAFNQPNDPFLEYTDLVRVLGEDLAMHFMVQHEQLAMQTGAWEELSDELGCSSIAQVANKDRARLNELYIQLYPLLDDPDFIGVLRQAGYDGAIYTGSGVGLREVEYRVFDESSVIYAFSVEPAPAPAIIRERVVEETCFSI
;
A
#
# COMPACT_ATOMS: atom_id res chain seq x y z
N MET A 1 27.35 -0.83 -7.46
CA MET A 1 26.73 -1.68 -8.51
C MET A 1 26.79 -0.91 -9.84
N LYS A 2 27.10 -1.59 -10.95
CA LYS A 2 27.18 -0.97 -12.29
C LYS A 2 25.77 -0.88 -12.89
N HIS A 3 25.56 0.00 -13.88
CA HIS A 3 24.25 0.15 -14.55
C HIS A 3 23.69 -1.19 -15.07
N ALA A 4 24.55 -2.06 -15.61
CA ALA A 4 24.16 -3.40 -16.07
C ALA A 4 23.65 -4.29 -14.93
N ASP A 5 24.26 -4.23 -13.75
CA ASP A 5 23.84 -5.00 -12.58
C ASP A 5 22.49 -4.52 -12.04
N LEU A 6 22.23 -3.20 -12.09
CA LEU A 6 20.95 -2.61 -11.72
C LEU A 6 19.83 -3.10 -12.64
N LEU A 7 20.06 -3.06 -13.96
CA LEU A 7 19.10 -3.57 -14.94
C LEU A 7 18.86 -5.08 -14.78
N ALA A 8 19.91 -5.85 -14.50
CA ALA A 8 19.79 -7.29 -14.26
C ALA A 8 18.93 -7.59 -13.01
N ARG A 9 19.11 -6.82 -11.93
CA ARG A 9 18.28 -6.94 -10.72
C ARG A 9 16.82 -6.56 -11.00
N LEU A 10 16.61 -5.43 -11.66
CA LEU A 10 15.27 -4.91 -11.94
C LEU A 10 14.57 -5.67 -13.09
N ALA A 11 15.24 -6.59 -13.77
CA ALA A 11 14.65 -7.40 -14.83
C ALA A 11 13.35 -8.09 -14.36
N GLY A 12 12.24 -7.82 -15.06
CA GLY A 12 10.92 -8.36 -14.72
C GLY A 12 10.17 -7.59 -13.63
N THR A 13 10.63 -6.40 -13.21
CA THR A 13 9.79 -5.55 -12.37
C THR A 13 8.57 -5.03 -13.13
N HIS A 14 7.47 -4.85 -12.41
CA HIS A 14 6.26 -4.18 -12.92
C HIS A 14 6.32 -2.65 -12.82
N VAL A 15 7.35 -2.08 -12.18
CA VAL A 15 7.53 -0.62 -12.04
C VAL A 15 8.42 -0.11 -13.16
N VAL A 16 7.80 0.11 -14.32
CA VAL A 16 8.47 0.50 -15.57
C VAL A 16 7.80 1.70 -16.23
N ASP A 17 8.56 2.40 -17.08
CA ASP A 17 8.04 3.46 -17.94
C ASP A 17 7.37 2.90 -19.22
N ASP A 18 6.88 3.79 -20.09
CA ASP A 18 6.25 3.43 -21.36
C ASP A 18 7.17 2.66 -22.33
N ALA A 19 8.49 2.75 -22.12
CA ALA A 19 9.49 2.00 -22.88
C ALA A 19 9.87 0.66 -22.23
N GLY A 20 9.25 0.31 -21.09
CA GLY A 20 9.53 -0.91 -20.33
C GLY A 20 10.84 -0.85 -19.54
N LEU A 21 11.44 0.34 -19.37
CA LEU A 21 12.64 0.52 -18.55
C LEU A 21 12.24 0.77 -17.10
N PRO A 22 13.06 0.37 -16.11
CA PRO A 22 12.72 0.60 -14.71
C PRO A 22 12.45 2.07 -14.41
N LEU A 23 11.28 2.34 -13.85
CA LEU A 23 10.82 3.69 -13.58
C LEU A 23 11.41 4.19 -12.26
N ARG A 24 11.93 5.41 -12.28
CA ARG A 24 12.34 6.11 -11.06
C ARG A 24 11.12 6.72 -10.39
N VAL A 25 10.85 6.30 -9.17
CA VAL A 25 9.75 6.80 -8.32
C VAL A 25 10.32 7.44 -7.06
N TYR A 26 9.46 8.08 -6.26
CA TYR A 26 9.89 8.95 -5.19
C TYR A 26 9.07 8.74 -3.92
N ARG A 27 9.74 8.77 -2.77
CA ARG A 27 9.10 8.82 -1.43
C ARG A 27 9.42 10.14 -0.75
N GLY A 28 8.41 10.80 -0.20
CA GLY A 28 8.56 11.99 0.65
C GLY A 28 8.48 11.64 2.13
N GLU A 29 9.31 12.26 2.96
CA GLU A 29 9.26 12.15 4.43
C GLU A 29 9.41 13.54 5.04
N LYS A 30 8.64 13.84 6.09
CA LYS A 30 8.66 15.16 6.76
C LYS A 30 9.81 15.29 7.79
N ALA A 31 10.16 14.19 8.44
CA ALA A 31 11.07 14.20 9.58
C ALA A 31 12.52 13.92 9.19
N ALA A 32 13.44 14.41 10.02
CA ALA A 32 14.85 13.99 10.02
C ALA A 32 14.96 12.48 10.35
N PRO A 33 16.03 11.80 9.89
CA PRO A 33 16.27 10.42 10.30
C PRO A 33 16.43 10.35 11.82
N ALA A 34 15.83 9.34 12.45
CA ALA A 34 16.05 9.08 13.85
C ALA A 34 17.54 8.71 14.08
N PRO A 35 18.17 9.18 15.18
CA PRO A 35 19.55 8.79 15.49
C PRO A 35 19.72 7.26 15.48
N GLY A 36 20.69 6.76 14.70
CA GLY A 36 20.95 5.32 14.56
C GLY A 36 20.07 4.59 13.55
N HIS A 37 19.17 5.30 12.85
CA HIS A 37 18.39 4.75 11.74
C HIS A 37 18.79 5.43 10.43
N GLU A 38 19.46 4.66 9.58
CA GLU A 38 19.76 5.04 8.22
C GLU A 38 18.68 4.43 7.32
N GLY A 39 17.84 5.22 6.67
CA GLY A 39 16.83 4.69 5.75
C GLY A 39 15.52 5.47 5.64
N MET A 40 14.51 4.83 5.04
CA MET A 40 13.15 5.34 4.94
C MET A 40 12.32 4.94 6.15
N HIS A 41 11.62 5.88 6.76
CA HIS A 41 10.81 5.62 7.95
C HIS A 41 9.33 5.49 7.63
N THR A 42 8.68 4.52 8.26
CA THR A 42 7.22 4.36 8.23
C THR A 42 6.75 3.67 9.50
N LEU A 43 5.56 4.03 9.97
CA LEU A 43 4.84 3.29 11.02
C LEU A 43 3.80 2.33 10.43
N LEU A 44 3.65 2.36 9.11
CA LEU A 44 2.69 1.56 8.38
C LEU A 44 3.36 0.30 7.84
N PRO A 45 2.59 -0.76 7.59
CA PRO A 45 3.13 -2.05 7.15
C PRO A 45 3.71 -2.02 5.72
N SER A 46 3.51 -0.93 4.97
CA SER A 46 4.00 -0.74 3.61
C SER A 46 4.68 0.64 3.41
N LEU A 47 5.53 0.73 2.40
CA LEU A 47 6.16 1.99 1.97
C LEU A 47 5.51 2.48 0.68
N SER A 48 5.06 3.74 0.67
CA SER A 48 4.46 4.42 -0.47
C SER A 48 5.47 5.23 -1.28
N PHE A 49 5.34 5.16 -2.59
CA PHE A 49 6.11 5.88 -3.60
C PHE A 49 5.18 6.41 -4.70
N ALA A 50 5.52 7.56 -5.26
CA ALA A 50 4.78 8.22 -6.33
C ALA A 50 5.73 9.04 -7.22
N SER A 51 5.21 10.00 -7.97
CA SER A 51 6.06 10.96 -8.69
C SER A 51 6.83 11.87 -7.72
N ALA A 52 7.86 12.53 -8.25
CA ALA A 52 8.60 13.55 -7.51
C ALA A 52 7.69 14.67 -6.96
N ARG A 53 6.67 15.07 -7.74
CA ARG A 53 5.73 16.12 -7.34
C ARG A 53 4.93 15.72 -6.10
N ILE A 54 4.41 14.50 -6.10
CA ILE A 54 3.61 13.96 -4.99
C ILE A 54 4.50 13.71 -3.77
N ALA A 55 5.67 13.10 -3.95
CA ALA A 55 6.63 12.92 -2.88
C ALA A 55 7.03 14.25 -2.21
N SER A 56 7.31 15.30 -3.01
CA SER A 56 7.55 16.63 -2.47
C SER A 56 6.33 17.18 -1.73
N ALA A 57 5.12 17.04 -2.27
CA ALA A 57 3.93 17.49 -1.58
C ALA A 57 3.79 16.83 -0.20
N TYR A 58 3.97 15.51 -0.10
CA TYR A 58 3.90 14.78 1.16
C TYR A 58 5.05 15.12 2.13
N SER A 59 6.27 15.41 1.65
CA SER A 59 7.36 15.80 2.55
C SER A 59 7.10 17.14 3.24
N TRP A 60 6.31 18.02 2.63
CA TRP A 60 5.96 19.34 3.14
C TRP A 60 4.56 19.42 3.76
N ALA A 61 3.73 18.39 3.59
CA ALA A 61 2.34 18.48 3.97
C ALA A 61 2.19 18.58 5.49
N ASP A 62 1.37 19.53 5.92
CA ASP A 62 0.83 19.58 7.28
C ASP A 62 -0.38 18.65 7.36
N ILE A 63 -0.13 17.40 7.00
CA ILE A 63 -1.05 16.30 7.25
C ILE A 63 -1.03 16.08 8.76
N GLY A 64 -2.15 16.38 9.44
CA GLY A 64 -2.24 16.41 10.91
C GLY A 64 -1.71 15.16 11.63
N GLU A 65 -1.63 15.23 12.96
CA GLU A 65 -0.99 14.26 13.87
C GLU A 65 -1.33 12.78 13.61
N ASP A 66 -2.47 12.51 12.97
CA ASP A 66 -2.97 11.17 12.72
C ASP A 66 -2.40 10.47 11.48
N ALA A 67 -1.82 11.20 10.53
CA ALA A 67 -1.85 10.73 9.16
C ALA A 67 -0.65 9.84 8.76
N TRP A 68 0.61 10.31 8.74
CA TRP A 68 1.66 9.50 8.05
C TRP A 68 3.09 9.69 8.58
N CYS A 69 3.28 10.51 9.61
CA CYS A 69 4.58 10.82 10.18
C CYS A 69 4.42 11.11 11.68
N ARG A 70 4.22 10.07 12.52
CA ARG A 70 4.43 10.24 13.96
C ARG A 70 5.92 10.16 14.28
N ALA A 71 6.72 11.00 13.62
CA ALA A 71 7.99 11.38 14.19
C ALA A 71 7.68 12.30 15.37
N GLU A 72 8.33 12.05 16.51
CA GLU A 72 8.27 12.92 17.68
C GLU A 72 8.32 14.40 17.25
N PRO A 73 7.43 15.28 17.77
CA PRO A 73 7.36 16.72 17.42
C PRO A 73 8.64 17.54 17.64
N SER A 74 9.74 16.91 18.05
CA SER A 74 11.03 17.52 18.33
C SER A 74 12.04 17.40 17.18
N ALA A 75 11.78 16.58 16.15
CA ALA A 75 12.61 16.53 14.95
C ALA A 75 12.19 17.65 14.00
N ALA A 76 12.95 18.74 13.98
CA ALA A 76 12.77 19.88 13.09
C ALA A 76 12.38 19.47 11.65
N ASP A 77 11.48 20.24 11.02
CA ASP A 77 11.05 20.11 9.61
C ASP A 77 12.26 19.93 8.69
N ALA A 78 12.57 18.67 8.36
CA ALA A 78 13.68 18.30 7.50
C ALA A 78 13.11 17.43 6.37
N PRO A 79 12.32 18.03 5.47
CA PRO A 79 11.67 17.30 4.38
C PRO A 79 12.72 16.61 3.52
N ARG A 80 12.54 15.30 3.31
CA ARG A 80 13.39 14.46 2.48
C ARG A 80 12.57 13.89 1.33
N VAL A 81 13.19 13.81 0.16
CA VAL A 81 12.62 13.14 -1.00
C VAL A 81 13.65 12.15 -1.53
N TYR A 82 13.26 10.89 -1.56
CA TYR A 82 14.12 9.79 -2.00
C TYR A 82 13.73 9.33 -3.39
N PRO A 83 14.57 9.56 -4.41
CA PRO A 83 14.42 8.86 -5.68
C PRO A 83 14.89 7.42 -5.52
N VAL A 84 14.08 6.48 -6.01
CA VAL A 84 14.35 5.05 -5.96
C VAL A 84 13.92 4.35 -7.25
N TYR A 85 14.44 3.15 -7.42
CA TYR A 85 13.83 2.12 -8.26
C TYR A 85 13.21 1.06 -7.36
N LEU A 86 12.13 0.45 -7.82
CA LEU A 86 11.43 -0.60 -7.08
C LEU A 86 11.63 -1.95 -7.79
N ASP A 87 12.01 -2.95 -7.01
CA ASP A 87 12.15 -4.34 -7.43
C ASP A 87 10.86 -5.12 -7.11
N MET A 88 9.74 -4.68 -7.68
CA MET A 88 8.42 -5.28 -7.47
C MET A 88 8.13 -6.25 -8.62
N LYS A 89 8.20 -7.56 -8.34
CA LYS A 89 8.05 -8.66 -9.31
C LYS A 89 6.67 -9.30 -9.26
N ASN A 90 6.01 -9.27 -8.12
CA ASN A 90 4.73 -9.94 -7.91
C ASN A 90 3.76 -9.02 -7.12
N PRO A 91 3.26 -7.93 -7.75
CA PRO A 91 2.27 -7.09 -7.11
C PRO A 91 0.95 -7.85 -6.92
N ALA A 92 0.34 -7.72 -5.75
CA ALA A 92 -1.00 -8.25 -5.46
C ALA A 92 -2.06 -7.62 -6.37
N PHE A 93 -1.90 -6.32 -6.62
CA PHE A 93 -2.80 -5.52 -7.46
C PHE A 93 -1.96 -4.68 -8.42
N ASN A 94 -2.35 -4.66 -9.69
CA ASN A 94 -1.69 -3.86 -10.72
C ASN A 94 -2.73 -3.16 -11.60
N GLN A 95 -3.24 -2.05 -11.07
CA GLN A 95 -4.38 -1.29 -11.60
C GLN A 95 -4.06 0.20 -11.54
N PRO A 96 -3.07 0.68 -12.31
CA PRO A 96 -2.52 2.04 -12.17
C PRO A 96 -3.54 3.17 -12.42
N ASN A 97 -4.73 2.84 -12.92
CA ASN A 97 -5.81 3.77 -13.25
C ASN A 97 -7.03 3.66 -12.31
N ASP A 98 -6.99 2.82 -11.28
CA ASP A 98 -8.11 2.60 -10.36
C ASP A 98 -7.66 2.65 -8.88
N PRO A 99 -8.21 3.56 -8.06
CA PRO A 99 -7.95 3.62 -6.62
C PRO A 99 -8.79 2.62 -5.80
N PHE A 100 -9.75 1.94 -6.42
CA PHE A 100 -10.70 1.05 -5.77
C PHE A 100 -10.36 -0.42 -6.00
N LEU A 101 -10.72 -1.27 -5.05
CA LEU A 101 -10.58 -2.71 -5.13
C LEU A 101 -11.97 -3.35 -5.10
N GLU A 102 -12.30 -4.11 -6.14
CA GLU A 102 -13.54 -4.87 -6.19
C GLU A 102 -13.45 -6.12 -5.30
N TYR A 103 -14.61 -6.61 -4.81
CA TYR A 103 -14.65 -7.88 -4.10
C TYR A 103 -14.09 -9.05 -4.92
N THR A 104 -14.33 -9.04 -6.23
CA THR A 104 -13.83 -10.04 -7.17
C THR A 104 -12.30 -10.09 -7.22
N ASP A 105 -11.63 -8.93 -7.13
CA ASP A 105 -10.17 -8.83 -7.07
C ASP A 105 -9.62 -9.38 -5.74
N LEU A 106 -10.30 -9.11 -4.62
CA LEU A 106 -9.95 -9.71 -3.32
C LEU A 106 -10.04 -11.23 -3.38
N VAL A 107 -11.13 -11.78 -3.91
CA VAL A 107 -11.33 -13.24 -4.05
C VAL A 107 -10.24 -13.86 -4.93
N ARG A 108 -9.88 -13.20 -6.03
CA ARG A 108 -8.80 -13.68 -6.92
C ARG A 108 -7.45 -13.78 -6.19
N VAL A 109 -7.13 -12.81 -5.35
CA VAL A 109 -5.82 -12.68 -4.69
C VAL A 109 -5.73 -13.51 -3.41
N LEU A 110 -6.82 -13.58 -2.64
CA LEU A 110 -6.84 -14.14 -1.28
C LEU A 110 -7.69 -15.40 -1.13
N GLY A 111 -8.57 -15.69 -2.09
CA GLY A 111 -9.65 -16.65 -1.94
C GLY A 111 -10.85 -16.08 -1.18
N GLU A 112 -11.98 -16.79 -1.28
CA GLU A 112 -13.30 -16.33 -0.80
C GLU A 112 -13.31 -15.98 0.69
N ASP A 113 -12.78 -16.85 1.55
CA ASP A 113 -12.89 -16.72 3.00
C ASP A 113 -12.13 -15.49 3.52
N LEU A 114 -10.90 -15.29 3.04
CA LEU A 114 -10.08 -14.13 3.41
C LEU A 114 -10.62 -12.85 2.77
N ALA A 115 -11.12 -12.91 1.53
CA ALA A 115 -11.78 -11.76 0.90
C ALA A 115 -13.00 -11.30 1.71
N MET A 116 -13.85 -12.23 2.14
CA MET A 116 -14.99 -11.93 3.00
C MET A 116 -14.57 -11.34 4.34
N HIS A 117 -13.54 -11.93 4.97
CA HIS A 117 -13.01 -11.45 6.24
C HIS A 117 -12.62 -9.97 6.16
N PHE A 118 -11.80 -9.60 5.17
CA PHE A 118 -11.38 -8.20 5.01
C PHE A 118 -12.50 -7.27 4.55
N MET A 119 -13.44 -7.73 3.72
CA MET A 119 -14.62 -6.92 3.37
C MET A 119 -15.49 -6.60 4.59
N VAL A 120 -15.66 -7.54 5.52
CA VAL A 120 -16.43 -7.30 6.75
C VAL A 120 -15.64 -6.44 7.72
N GLN A 121 -14.34 -6.71 7.91
CA GLN A 121 -13.47 -5.92 8.77
C GLN A 121 -13.42 -4.45 8.35
N HIS A 122 -13.42 -4.19 7.03
CA HIS A 122 -13.37 -2.86 6.45
C HIS A 122 -14.71 -2.40 5.85
N GLU A 123 -15.84 -2.94 6.35
CA GLU A 123 -17.15 -2.73 5.73
C GLU A 123 -17.53 -1.25 5.60
N GLN A 124 -17.08 -0.40 6.53
CA GLN A 124 -17.34 1.03 6.50
C GLN A 124 -16.81 1.70 5.21
N LEU A 125 -15.73 1.17 4.62
CA LEU A 125 -15.20 1.66 3.35
C LEU A 125 -16.16 1.37 2.20
N ALA A 126 -16.79 0.19 2.19
CA ALA A 126 -17.79 -0.19 1.20
C ALA A 126 -19.07 0.62 1.41
N MET A 127 -19.47 0.80 2.67
CA MET A 127 -20.70 1.49 3.04
C MET A 127 -20.72 2.98 2.71
N GLN A 128 -19.57 3.56 2.38
CA GLN A 128 -19.42 4.95 1.94
C GLN A 128 -19.47 5.10 0.41
N THR A 129 -19.84 4.05 -0.33
CA THR A 129 -19.93 4.06 -1.79
C THR A 129 -21.38 4.13 -2.29
N GLY A 130 -21.57 4.64 -3.51
CA GLY A 130 -22.89 4.62 -4.16
C GLY A 130 -23.37 3.19 -4.48
N ALA A 131 -22.45 2.27 -4.78
CA ALA A 131 -22.80 0.87 -4.99
C ALA A 131 -23.41 0.23 -3.74
N TRP A 132 -22.90 0.56 -2.55
CA TRP A 132 -23.52 0.14 -1.31
C TRP A 132 -24.89 0.78 -1.10
N GLU A 133 -25.02 2.09 -1.31
CA GLU A 133 -26.31 2.79 -1.15
C GLU A 133 -27.42 2.10 -1.95
N GLU A 134 -27.17 1.87 -3.25
CA GLU A 134 -28.11 1.18 -4.14
C GLU A 134 -28.41 -0.26 -3.70
N LEU A 135 -27.36 -1.05 -3.41
CA LEU A 135 -27.52 -2.47 -3.07
C LEU A 135 -28.21 -2.66 -1.72
N SER A 136 -27.86 -1.84 -0.73
CA SER A 136 -28.37 -1.91 0.63
C SER A 136 -29.87 -1.60 0.68
N ASP A 137 -30.34 -0.64 -0.13
CA ASP A 137 -31.75 -0.32 -0.30
C ASP A 137 -32.51 -1.43 -1.03
N GLU A 138 -31.95 -1.96 -2.12
CA GLU A 138 -32.57 -3.06 -2.89
C GLU A 138 -32.76 -4.32 -2.02
N LEU A 139 -31.74 -4.67 -1.24
CA LEU A 139 -31.74 -5.86 -0.40
C LEU A 139 -32.31 -5.60 1.00
N GLY A 140 -32.53 -4.34 1.41
CA GLY A 140 -32.90 -4.01 2.79
C GLY A 140 -31.86 -4.51 3.81
N CYS A 141 -30.58 -4.37 3.49
CA CYS A 141 -29.46 -4.81 4.32
C CYS A 141 -28.74 -3.61 4.96
N SER A 142 -28.22 -3.79 6.17
CA SER A 142 -27.48 -2.74 6.91
C SER A 142 -25.99 -3.07 7.11
N SER A 143 -25.52 -4.21 6.62
CA SER A 143 -24.11 -4.61 6.69
C SER A 143 -23.71 -5.56 5.56
N ILE A 144 -22.41 -5.66 5.32
CA ILE A 144 -21.85 -6.57 4.29
C ILE A 144 -22.16 -8.03 4.62
N ALA A 145 -22.10 -8.40 5.91
CA ALA A 145 -22.45 -9.75 6.36
C ALA A 145 -23.93 -10.11 6.07
N GLN A 146 -24.85 -9.14 6.11
CA GLN A 146 -26.24 -9.39 5.74
C GLN A 146 -26.40 -9.63 4.24
N VAL A 147 -25.71 -8.87 3.40
CA VAL A 147 -25.66 -9.12 1.95
C VAL A 147 -25.12 -10.52 1.68
N ALA A 148 -24.00 -10.89 2.29
CA ALA A 148 -23.39 -12.21 2.15
C ALA A 148 -24.33 -13.37 2.52
N ASN A 149 -25.18 -13.19 3.53
CA ASN A 149 -26.16 -14.18 3.98
C ASN A 149 -27.41 -14.25 3.10
N LYS A 150 -27.81 -13.13 2.51
CA LYS A 150 -29.03 -13.02 1.71
C LYS A 150 -28.79 -13.39 0.25
N ASP A 151 -27.76 -12.79 -0.35
CA ASP A 151 -27.33 -13.08 -1.71
C ASP A 151 -25.83 -12.77 -1.85
N ARG A 152 -25.01 -13.80 -1.65
CA ARG A 152 -23.54 -13.69 -1.70
C ARG A 152 -23.03 -13.20 -3.05
N ALA A 153 -23.71 -13.52 -4.15
CA ALA A 153 -23.23 -13.14 -5.48
C ALA A 153 -23.22 -11.62 -5.68
N ARG A 154 -24.09 -10.89 -4.97
CA ARG A 154 -24.17 -9.42 -5.01
C ARG A 154 -22.97 -8.72 -4.37
N LEU A 155 -22.13 -9.43 -3.62
CA LEU A 155 -20.87 -8.86 -3.11
C LEU A 155 -19.93 -8.45 -4.24
N ASN A 156 -20.05 -9.08 -5.42
CA ASN A 156 -19.26 -8.73 -6.60
C ASN A 156 -19.56 -7.32 -7.15
N GLU A 157 -20.65 -6.67 -6.71
CA GLU A 157 -20.97 -5.28 -7.06
C GLU A 157 -20.31 -4.26 -6.14
N LEU A 158 -19.71 -4.73 -5.04
CA LEU A 158 -19.11 -3.86 -4.04
C LEU A 158 -17.62 -3.70 -4.27
N TYR A 159 -17.16 -2.49 -3.97
CA TYR A 159 -15.76 -2.10 -4.02
C TYR A 159 -15.42 -1.22 -2.82
N ILE A 160 -14.14 -1.17 -2.48
CA ILE A 160 -13.60 -0.32 -1.40
C ILE A 160 -12.39 0.45 -1.88
N GLN A 161 -12.01 1.52 -1.19
CA GLN A 161 -10.73 2.18 -1.47
C GLN A 161 -9.60 1.21 -1.11
N LEU A 162 -8.58 1.11 -1.98
CA LEU A 162 -7.48 0.15 -1.80
C LEU A 162 -6.50 0.59 -0.70
N TYR A 163 -6.16 1.89 -0.62
CA TYR A 163 -5.08 2.34 0.25
C TYR A 163 -5.27 2.00 1.75
N PRO A 164 -6.47 2.06 2.35
CA PRO A 164 -6.65 1.73 3.77
C PRO A 164 -6.33 0.26 4.07
N LEU A 165 -6.59 -0.65 3.12
CA LEU A 165 -6.19 -2.06 3.24
C LEU A 165 -4.65 -2.19 3.23
N LEU A 166 -3.97 -1.38 2.42
CA LEU A 166 -2.50 -1.40 2.33
C LEU A 166 -1.79 -0.77 3.55
N ASP A 167 -2.56 -0.14 4.44
CA ASP A 167 -2.12 0.34 5.75
C ASP A 167 -2.47 -0.65 6.88
N ASP A 168 -3.27 -1.68 6.60
CA ASP A 168 -3.66 -2.72 7.56
C ASP A 168 -2.54 -3.78 7.68
N PRO A 169 -1.95 -3.97 8.88
CA PRO A 169 -0.84 -4.90 9.06
C PRO A 169 -1.22 -6.37 8.89
N ASP A 170 -2.47 -6.76 9.13
CA ASP A 170 -2.95 -8.12 8.94
C ASP A 170 -3.17 -8.40 7.45
N PHE A 171 -3.75 -7.44 6.73
CA PHE A 171 -3.89 -7.52 5.27
C PHE A 171 -2.53 -7.65 4.57
N ILE A 172 -1.57 -6.77 4.90
CA ILE A 172 -0.21 -6.86 4.36
C ILE A 172 0.46 -8.17 4.80
N GLY A 173 0.24 -8.62 6.03
CA GLY A 173 0.76 -9.90 6.52
C GLY A 173 0.32 -11.08 5.66
N VAL A 174 -0.97 -11.15 5.32
CA VAL A 174 -1.54 -12.18 4.44
C VAL A 174 -0.96 -12.09 3.03
N LEU A 175 -0.90 -10.90 2.43
CA LEU A 175 -0.35 -10.72 1.08
C LEU A 175 1.11 -11.16 0.98
N ARG A 176 1.92 -10.83 1.99
CA ARG A 176 3.32 -11.26 2.05
C ARG A 176 3.47 -12.77 2.17
N GLN A 177 2.63 -13.41 2.98
CA GLN A 177 2.64 -14.88 3.11
C GLN A 177 2.25 -15.57 1.80
N ALA A 178 1.35 -14.94 1.02
CA ALA A 178 0.99 -15.38 -0.33
C ALA A 178 2.08 -15.09 -1.39
N GLY A 179 3.18 -14.43 -1.02
CA GLY A 179 4.32 -14.16 -1.90
C GLY A 179 4.19 -12.88 -2.73
N TYR A 180 3.25 -11.99 -2.41
CA TYR A 180 3.16 -10.68 -3.05
C TYR A 180 4.19 -9.71 -2.43
N ASP A 181 4.75 -8.84 -3.26
CA ASP A 181 5.80 -7.89 -2.87
C ASP A 181 5.37 -6.41 -2.92
N GLY A 182 4.18 -6.14 -3.45
CA GLY A 182 3.63 -4.80 -3.47
C GLY A 182 2.25 -4.66 -4.11
N ALA A 183 1.89 -3.42 -4.44
CA ALA A 183 0.69 -3.05 -5.18
C ALA A 183 0.94 -1.78 -6.00
N ILE A 184 0.26 -1.67 -7.15
CA ILE A 184 0.31 -0.53 -8.08
C ILE A 184 -1.12 -0.09 -8.34
N TYR A 185 -1.45 1.16 -8.02
CA TYR A 185 -2.82 1.69 -8.14
C TYR A 185 -2.82 3.20 -8.34
N THR A 186 -3.97 3.81 -8.65
CA THR A 186 -4.06 5.28 -8.66
C THR A 186 -4.14 5.82 -7.23
N GLY A 187 -3.32 6.82 -6.90
CA GLY A 187 -3.34 7.49 -5.61
C GLY A 187 -4.67 8.21 -5.32
N SER A 188 -4.90 8.47 -4.04
CA SER A 188 -6.04 9.25 -3.53
C SER A 188 -5.59 10.62 -3.02
N GLY A 189 -6.54 11.52 -2.76
CA GLY A 189 -6.27 12.84 -2.17
C GLY A 189 -5.27 13.68 -2.98
N VAL A 190 -4.10 13.97 -2.40
CA VAL A 190 -3.03 14.77 -3.03
C VAL A 190 -2.46 14.06 -4.27
N GLY A 191 -2.42 12.73 -4.25
CA GLY A 191 -1.97 11.85 -5.32
C GLY A 191 -3.03 11.53 -6.37
N LEU A 192 -4.20 12.16 -6.33
CA LEU A 192 -5.29 11.85 -7.26
C LEU A 192 -4.81 11.98 -8.71
N ARG A 193 -5.06 10.94 -9.51
CA ARG A 193 -4.65 10.79 -10.93
C ARG A 193 -3.17 10.48 -11.17
N GLU A 194 -2.40 10.20 -10.13
CA GLU A 194 -1.04 9.68 -10.28
C GLU A 194 -0.95 8.25 -9.78
N VAL A 195 -0.04 7.47 -10.38
CA VAL A 195 0.20 6.11 -9.93
C VAL A 195 0.95 6.14 -8.60
N GLU A 196 0.43 5.39 -7.64
CA GLU A 196 1.06 5.09 -6.37
C GLU A 196 1.56 3.64 -6.38
N TYR A 197 2.76 3.45 -5.82
CA TYR A 197 3.43 2.17 -5.70
C TYR A 197 3.63 1.89 -4.22
N ARG A 198 3.11 0.76 -3.73
CA ARG A 198 3.30 0.28 -2.37
C ARG A 198 4.20 -0.94 -2.39
N VAL A 199 5.28 -0.94 -1.62
CA VAL A 199 6.11 -2.14 -1.40
C VAL A 199 5.91 -2.66 0.01
N PHE A 200 5.91 -3.98 0.16
CA PHE A 200 5.65 -4.64 1.45
C PHE A 200 6.95 -5.00 2.21
N ASP A 201 8.10 -4.84 1.55
CA ASP A 201 9.41 -5.02 2.16
C ASP A 201 10.42 -4.04 1.54
N GLU A 202 11.19 -3.38 2.40
CA GLU A 202 12.19 -2.38 2.02
C GLU A 202 13.34 -2.96 1.19
N SER A 203 13.57 -4.28 1.24
CA SER A 203 14.53 -4.94 0.35
C SER A 203 14.18 -4.78 -1.15
N SER A 204 12.93 -4.46 -1.45
CA SER A 204 12.45 -4.13 -2.80
C SER A 204 12.81 -2.69 -3.23
N VAL A 205 13.46 -1.91 -2.37
CA VAL A 205 13.79 -0.51 -2.62
C VAL A 205 15.28 -0.37 -2.94
N ILE A 206 15.58 0.29 -4.06
CA ILE A 206 16.94 0.61 -4.49
C ILE A 206 17.07 2.11 -4.61
N TYR A 207 17.88 2.73 -3.75
CA TYR A 207 18.14 4.16 -3.85
C TYR A 207 18.75 4.52 -5.20
N ALA A 208 18.24 5.57 -5.86
CA ALA A 208 18.73 5.93 -7.19
C ALA A 208 20.15 6.52 -7.15
N PHE A 209 20.57 7.07 -6.01
CA PHE A 209 21.87 7.75 -5.84
C PHE A 209 22.92 6.93 -5.09
N SER A 210 22.52 5.89 -4.35
CA SER A 210 23.44 4.90 -3.79
C SER A 210 23.11 3.56 -4.44
N VAL A 211 24.08 2.94 -5.08
CA VAL A 211 23.82 1.66 -5.77
C VAL A 211 23.79 0.47 -4.81
N GLU A 212 23.48 0.73 -3.55
CA GLU A 212 23.33 -0.23 -2.47
C GLU A 212 21.84 -0.29 -2.10
N PRO A 213 21.31 -1.48 -1.76
CA PRO A 213 19.97 -1.60 -1.18
C PRO A 213 19.85 -0.66 0.02
N ALA A 214 18.63 -0.29 0.38
CA ALA A 214 18.48 0.47 1.61
C ALA A 214 19.13 -0.27 2.80
N PRO A 215 19.80 0.45 3.72
CA PRO A 215 20.29 -0.16 4.96
C PRO A 215 19.13 -0.89 5.65
N ALA A 216 19.46 -1.92 6.45
CA ALA A 216 18.49 -2.80 7.10
C ALA A 216 17.26 -2.05 7.66
N PRO A 217 16.06 -2.67 7.61
CA PRO A 217 14.82 -1.96 7.43
C PRO A 217 14.48 -0.95 8.53
N ALA A 218 13.98 0.22 8.12
CA ALA A 218 13.41 1.23 9.01
C ALA A 218 11.89 1.08 9.19
N ILE A 219 11.29 -0.02 8.69
CA ILE A 219 10.02 -0.53 9.22
C ILE A 219 10.30 -1.01 10.64
N ILE A 220 10.11 -0.13 11.62
CA ILE A 220 10.13 -0.49 13.04
C ILE A 220 8.94 -1.43 13.27
N ARG A 221 9.23 -2.73 13.33
CA ARG A 221 8.24 -3.79 13.58
C ARG A 221 7.95 -3.86 15.08
N GLU A 222 7.31 -2.84 15.64
CA GLU A 222 6.70 -2.97 16.96
C GLU A 222 5.42 -3.80 16.83
N ARG A 223 5.56 -5.12 16.71
CA ARG A 223 4.46 -6.05 17.01
C ARG A 223 4.49 -6.33 18.50
N VAL A 224 3.59 -5.71 19.26
CA VAL A 224 2.96 -6.40 20.39
C VAL A 224 1.85 -7.23 19.76
N VAL A 225 2.14 -8.48 19.40
CA VAL A 225 1.10 -9.45 19.05
C VAL A 225 1.16 -10.54 20.10
N GLU A 226 0.22 -10.47 21.03
CA GLU A 226 -0.15 -11.64 21.83
C GLU A 226 -0.66 -12.72 20.88
N GLU A 227 -0.03 -13.88 20.91
CA GLU A 227 -0.41 -15.06 20.14
C GLU A 227 -1.87 -15.43 20.42
N THR A 228 -2.78 -15.11 19.51
CA THR A 228 -4.06 -15.80 19.42
C THR A 228 -3.99 -16.80 18.28
N CYS A 229 -3.66 -18.04 18.65
CA CYS A 229 -3.82 -19.22 17.80
C CYS A 229 -5.28 -19.32 17.34
N PHE A 230 -5.54 -19.06 16.06
CA PHE A 230 -6.71 -19.61 15.39
C PHE A 230 -6.38 -21.04 14.96
N SER A 231 -6.87 -22.00 15.73
CA SER A 231 -6.95 -23.40 15.31
C SER A 231 -8.11 -23.53 14.32
N ILE A 232 -7.81 -24.12 13.16
CA ILE A 232 -8.77 -24.54 12.11
C ILE A 232 -9.70 -25.63 12.66
#